data_AF-A0A967I6E6-F1
#
_entry.id   AF-A0A967I6E6-F1
#
_cell.length_a   1.000
_cell.length_b   1.000
_cell.length_c   1.000
_cell.angle_alpha   90.00
_cell.angle_beta   90.00
_cell.angle_gamma   90.00
#
_symmetry.space_group_name_H-M   'P 1'
#
loop_
_entity.id
_entity.type
_entity.pdbx_description
1 polymer ?
#
loop_
_entity_poly.entity_id
_entity_poly.type
_entity_poly.pdbx_seq_one_letter_code
_entity_poly.pdbx_strand_id
1 'polypeptide(L)'
;EGVGFIFFVHLFLVSVLFAYFPFSKLMHLGGVFMSPTRNLANNSRRVRHVNPWNYDVKTHTYEEYEDEFRDVMRGAGIPLEKAE
;
A
#
# COMPACT_ATOMS: atom_id res chain seq x y z
N GLU A 1 21.87 -48.31 26.25
CA GLU A 1 22.71 -47.15 25.85
C GLU A 1 21.85 -45.90 25.87
N GLY A 2 22.31 -44.82 26.49
CA GLY A 2 21.54 -43.59 26.67
C GLY A 2 21.70 -42.61 25.51
N VAL A 3 20.89 -41.56 25.50
CA VAL A 3 21.02 -40.44 24.56
C VAL A 3 22.33 -39.70 24.81
N GLY A 4 23.15 -39.53 23.77
CA GLY A 4 24.47 -38.90 23.88
C GLY A 4 24.40 -37.38 24.13
N PHE A 5 25.43 -36.83 24.79
CA PHE A 5 25.52 -35.40 25.13
C PHE A 5 25.33 -34.46 23.93
N ILE A 6 25.86 -34.83 22.76
CA ILE A 6 25.76 -34.04 21.52
C ILE A 6 24.31 -33.78 21.09
N PHE A 7 23.40 -34.72 21.37
CA PHE A 7 21.98 -34.56 21.07
C PHE A 7 21.37 -33.42 21.89
N PHE A 8 21.70 -33.34 23.19
CA PHE A 8 21.18 -32.29 24.06
C PHE A 8 21.75 -30.92 23.69
N VAL A 9 23.03 -30.85 23.31
CA VAL A 9 23.64 -29.61 22.79
C VAL A 9 22.91 -29.15 21.53
N HIS A 10 22.66 -30.06 20.57
CA HIS A 10 21.92 -29.71 19.36
C HIS A 10 20.49 -29.25 19.66
N LEU A 11 19.74 -30.00 20.47
CA LEU A 11 18.36 -29.67 20.84
C LEU A 11 18.26 -28.32 21.54
N PHE A 12 19.23 -28.01 22.41
CA PHE A 12 19.32 -26.71 23.07
C PHE A 12 19.49 -25.58 22.04
N LEU A 13 20.43 -25.73 21.10
CA LEU A 13 20.66 -24.72 20.06
C LEU A 13 19.44 -24.54 19.14
N VAL A 14 18.76 -25.64 18.77
CA VAL A 14 17.51 -25.57 17.98
C VAL A 14 16.40 -24.87 18.75
N SER A 15 16.24 -25.16 20.04
CA SER A 15 15.25 -24.51 20.90
C SER A 15 15.51 -23.00 21.04
N VAL A 16 16.77 -22.61 21.26
CA VAL A 16 17.19 -21.21 21.31
C VAL A 16 16.94 -20.51 19.96
N LEU A 17 17.26 -21.17 18.84
CA LEU A 17 16.98 -20.65 17.51
C LEU A 17 15.48 -20.41 17.31
N PHE A 18 14.62 -21.37 17.69
CA PHE A 18 13.16 -21.21 17.58
C PHE A 18 12.62 -20.09 18.46
N ALA A 19 13.15 -19.93 19.68
CA ALA A 19 12.77 -18.82 20.57
C ALA A 19 13.19 -17.45 20.01
N TYR A 20 14.35 -17.36 19.35
CA TYR A 20 14.83 -16.14 18.70
C TYR A 20 14.20 -15.89 17.32
N PHE A 21 13.71 -16.95 16.67
CA PHE A 21 13.11 -16.91 15.34
C PHE A 21 12.14 -15.73 15.16
N PRO A 22 11.10 -15.51 16.02
CA PRO A 22 10.13 -14.41 15.89
C PRO A 22 10.75 -13.01 15.82
N PHE A 23 11.93 -12.81 16.43
CA PHE A 23 12.62 -11.53 16.50
C PHE A 23 13.67 -11.35 15.40
N SER A 24 13.91 -12.40 14.61
CA SER A 24 14.94 -12.43 13.59
C SER A 24 14.42 -12.05 12.21
N LYS A 25 15.36 -11.86 11.27
CA LYS A 25 15.04 -11.64 9.85
C LYS A 25 14.37 -12.84 9.19
N LEU A 26 14.50 -14.05 9.76
CA LEU A 26 13.94 -15.27 9.18
C LEU A 26 12.41 -15.30 9.19
N MET A 27 11.74 -14.59 10.11
CA MET A 27 10.27 -14.46 10.10
C MET A 27 9.70 -13.82 8.85
N HIS A 28 10.50 -13.01 8.14
CA HIS A 28 10.05 -12.34 6.92
C HIS A 28 9.74 -13.34 5.80
N LEU A 29 10.15 -14.61 5.93
CA LEU A 29 9.84 -15.66 4.96
C LEU A 29 8.32 -15.84 4.77
N GLY A 30 7.50 -15.65 5.82
CA GLY A 30 6.04 -15.69 5.72
C GLY A 30 5.46 -14.60 4.81
N GLY A 31 6.14 -13.46 4.66
CA GLY A 31 5.72 -12.35 3.80
C GLY A 31 5.67 -12.71 2.32
N VAL A 32 6.42 -13.72 1.88
CA VAL A 32 6.40 -14.23 0.50
C VAL A 32 5.02 -14.78 0.11
N PHE A 33 4.32 -15.38 1.07
CA PHE A 33 2.96 -15.91 0.88
C PHE A 33 1.89 -14.87 1.08
N MET A 34 2.15 -13.80 1.84
CA MET A 34 1.20 -12.71 2.09
C MET A 34 1.41 -11.49 1.18
N SER A 35 2.27 -11.60 0.16
CA SER A 35 2.54 -10.50 -0.78
C SER A 35 1.24 -10.03 -1.46
N PRO A 36 0.95 -8.71 -1.47
CA PRO A 36 -0.18 -8.15 -2.20
C PRO A 36 -0.16 -8.51 -3.68
N THR A 37 1.02 -8.58 -4.31
CA THR A 37 1.13 -8.96 -5.73
C THR A 37 0.70 -10.39 -6.04
N ARG A 38 0.62 -11.26 -5.02
CA ARG A 38 0.17 -12.65 -5.16
C ARG A 38 -1.26 -12.89 -4.70
N ASN A 39 -1.71 -12.17 -3.68
CA ASN A 39 -3.02 -12.41 -3.05
C ASN A 39 -4.08 -11.35 -3.37
N LEU A 40 -3.67 -10.14 -3.75
CA LEU A 40 -4.62 -9.09 -4.05
C LEU A 40 -5.18 -9.30 -5.46
N ALA A 41 -6.49 -9.55 -5.54
CA ALA A 41 -7.17 -9.67 -6.82
C ALA A 41 -7.04 -8.35 -7.60
N ASN A 42 -6.44 -8.40 -8.79
CA ASN A 42 -6.31 -7.24 -9.67
C ASN A 42 -7.65 -6.96 -10.41
N ASN A 43 -8.64 -6.48 -9.67
CA ASN A 43 -9.99 -6.19 -10.19
C ASN A 43 -10.25 -4.69 -10.35
N SER A 44 -9.23 -3.84 -10.30
CA SER A 44 -9.36 -2.37 -10.41
C SER A 44 -10.01 -1.91 -11.72
N ARG A 45 -9.95 -2.75 -12.78
CA ARG A 45 -10.62 -2.49 -14.07
C ARG A 45 -12.09 -2.91 -14.11
N ARG A 46 -12.53 -3.75 -13.16
CA ARG A 46 -13.91 -4.26 -13.06
C ARG A 46 -14.70 -3.56 -11.95
N VAL A 47 -14.04 -3.16 -10.89
CA VAL A 47 -14.66 -2.53 -9.72
C VAL A 47 -13.89 -1.27 -9.37
N ARG A 48 -14.60 -0.15 -9.26
CA ARG A 48 -14.06 1.08 -8.68
C ARG A 48 -14.04 0.94 -7.16
N HIS A 49 -12.84 0.87 -6.58
CA HIS A 49 -12.66 0.87 -5.13
C HIS A 49 -12.66 2.31 -4.62
N VAL A 50 -13.77 2.72 -4.00
CA VAL A 50 -13.89 4.04 -3.37
C VAL A 50 -13.58 3.90 -1.88
N ASN A 51 -12.71 4.75 -1.37
CA ASN A 51 -12.33 4.74 0.05
C ASN A 51 -13.52 5.23 0.91
N PRO A 52 -13.98 4.47 1.91
CA PRO A 52 -15.08 4.89 2.79
C PRO A 52 -14.73 6.09 3.68
N TRP A 53 -13.45 6.42 3.82
CA TRP A 53 -12.99 7.58 4.59
C TRP A 53 -12.91 8.88 3.77
N ASN A 54 -13.34 8.86 2.50
CA ASN A 54 -13.40 10.08 1.72
C ASN A 54 -14.53 10.97 2.24
N TYR A 55 -14.17 12.13 2.78
CA TYR A 55 -15.11 13.16 3.15
C TYR A 55 -15.67 13.85 1.90
N ASP A 56 -16.79 14.55 2.06
CA ASP A 56 -17.37 15.34 0.98
C ASP A 56 -16.46 16.54 0.67
N VAL A 57 -15.83 16.50 -0.50
CA VAL A 57 -14.94 17.57 -0.96
C VAL A 57 -15.76 18.51 -1.82
N LYS A 58 -15.82 19.79 -1.44
CA LYS A 58 -16.37 20.81 -2.32
C LYS A 58 -15.50 20.87 -3.58
N THR A 59 -16.09 20.45 -4.69
CA THR A 59 -15.45 20.56 -6.01
C THR A 59 -15.82 21.90 -6.63
N HIS A 60 -14.91 22.43 -7.44
CA HIS A 60 -15.19 23.61 -8.24
C HIS A 60 -15.86 23.15 -9.53
N THR A 61 -16.97 23.79 -9.91
CA THR A 61 -17.49 23.63 -11.26
C THR A 61 -16.53 24.27 -12.26
N TYR A 62 -16.64 23.89 -13.54
CA TYR A 62 -15.82 24.51 -14.57
C TYR A 62 -16.09 26.03 -14.66
N GLU A 63 -17.33 26.47 -14.49
CA GLU A 63 -17.68 27.89 -14.48
C GLU A 63 -17.02 28.65 -13.32
N GLU A 64 -17.02 28.08 -12.11
CA GLU A 64 -16.34 28.65 -10.94
C GLU A 64 -14.82 28.71 -11.15
N TYR A 65 -14.25 27.67 -11.74
CA TYR A 65 -12.82 27.60 -12.05
C TYR A 65 -12.43 28.61 -13.14
N GLU A 66 -13.22 28.71 -14.21
CA GLU A 66 -12.98 29.66 -15.30
C GLU A 66 -13.03 31.10 -14.77
N ASP A 67 -13.98 31.42 -13.89
CA ASP A 67 -14.08 32.75 -13.30
C ASP A 67 -12.91 33.08 -12.37
N GLU A 68 -12.43 32.10 -11.60
CA GLU A 68 -11.28 32.28 -10.69
C GLU A 68 -9.94 32.43 -11.45
N PHE A 69 -9.75 31.68 -12.54
CA PHE A 69 -8.45 31.57 -13.23
C PHE A 69 -8.44 32.17 -14.66
N ARG A 70 -9.49 32.88 -15.06
CA ARG A 70 -9.68 33.45 -16.41
C ARG A 70 -8.44 34.13 -16.97
N ASP A 71 -7.87 35.04 -16.20
CA ASP A 71 -6.75 35.88 -16.65
C ASP A 71 -5.50 35.05 -16.92
N VAL A 72 -5.25 34.04 -16.08
CA VAL A 72 -4.13 33.11 -16.23
C VAL A 72 -4.34 32.20 -17.44
N MET A 73 -5.56 31.67 -17.60
CA MET A 73 -5.93 30.81 -18.73
C MET A 73 -5.82 31.56 -20.06
N ARG A 74 -6.29 32.80 -20.12
CA ARG A 74 -6.16 33.70 -21.27
C ARG A 74 -4.70 33.97 -21.59
N GLY A 75 -3.88 34.28 -20.58
CA GLY A 75 -2.44 34.49 -20.72
C GLY A 75 -1.69 33.24 -21.22
N ALA A 76 -2.20 32.05 -20.89
CA ALA A 76 -1.68 30.76 -21.35
C ALA A 76 -2.25 30.31 -22.71
N GLY A 77 -3.18 31.06 -23.32
CA GLY A 77 -3.82 30.71 -24.59
C GLY A 77 -4.79 29.53 -24.51
N ILE A 78 -5.33 29.25 -23.32
CA ILE A 78 -6.34 28.21 -23.09
C ILE A 78 -7.71 28.77 -23.50
N PRO A 79 -8.52 28.01 -24.28
CA PRO A 79 -9.85 28.46 -24.68
C PRO A 79 -10.78 28.59 -23.46
N LEU A 80 -11.59 29.66 -23.45
CA LEU A 80 -12.59 29.97 -22.43
C LEU A 80 -14.00 29.76 -23.02
N GLU A 81 -14.94 29.24 -22.23
CA GLU A 81 -16.33 29.05 -22.68
C GLU A 81 -17.14 30.35 -22.59
N LYS A 82 -16.88 31.19 -21.58
CA LYS A 82 -17.54 32.50 -21.49
C LYS A 82 -16.82 33.49 -22.38
N ALA A 83 -17.58 34.19 -23.22
CA ALA A 83 -17.09 35.06 -24.28
C ALA A 83 -16.54 36.43 -23.80
N GLU A 84 -16.44 36.69 -22.49
CA GLU A 84 -15.91 37.95 -21.92
C GLU A 84 -14.60 37.77 -21.14
#